data_AF-A0AAW5RI41-F1
#
_entry.id   AF-A0AAW5RI41-F1
#
_cell.length_a   1.000
_cell.length_b   1.000
_cell.length_c   1.000
_cell.angle_alpha   90.00
_cell.angle_beta   90.00
_cell.angle_gamma   90.00
#
_symmetry.space_group_name_H-M   'P 1'
#
loop_
_entity.id
_entity.type
_entity.pdbx_description
1 polymer ?
#
loop_
_entity_poly.entity_id
_entity_poly.type
_entity_poly.pdbx_seq_one_letter_code
_entity_poly.pdbx_strand_id
1 'polypeptide(L)'
;MSVFLADELLPLMAGLWPASANQLDSNVRGVAMAWGLQLSGLTPDQITEAVLELAGDTSRQFAPRPAEVKAAILQRNPVPKCAPAGRQISIRACEMQAEARVYVRDRQVTDEAVQAELQQLLAELRSEGVTITGRIR
;
A
#
# COMPACT_ATOMS: atom_id res chain seq x y z
N MET A 1 12.95 -12.42 10.73
CA MET A 1 12.33 -13.00 9.52
C MET A 1 13.03 -14.28 9.07
N SER A 2 14.33 -14.26 8.75
CA SER A 2 15.05 -15.47 8.31
C SER A 2 15.05 -16.63 9.31
N VAL A 3 15.13 -16.37 10.61
CA VAL A 3 15.04 -17.40 11.67
C VAL A 3 13.68 -18.10 11.65
N PHE A 4 12.59 -17.33 11.72
CA PHE A 4 11.22 -17.85 11.57
C PHE A 4 11.03 -18.68 10.28
N LEU A 5 11.53 -18.16 9.16
CA LEU A 5 11.43 -18.88 7.88
C LEU A 5 12.16 -20.22 7.92
N ALA A 6 13.37 -20.25 8.47
CA ALA A 6 14.20 -21.45 8.53
C ALA A 6 13.70 -22.49 9.55
N ASP A 7 13.30 -22.01 10.73
CA ASP A 7 13.08 -22.87 11.90
C ASP A 7 11.61 -23.26 12.07
N GLU A 8 10.67 -22.50 11.49
CA GLU A 8 9.23 -22.71 11.65
C GLU A 8 8.52 -22.90 10.31
N LEU A 9 8.63 -21.94 9.39
CA LEU A 9 7.82 -21.94 8.17
C LEU A 9 8.22 -23.06 7.19
N LEU A 10 9.50 -23.16 6.83
CA LEU A 10 9.97 -24.15 5.86
C LEU A 10 9.72 -25.60 6.35
N PRO A 11 9.98 -25.94 7.62
CA PRO A 11 9.60 -27.25 8.17
C PRO A 11 8.09 -27.52 8.12
N LEU A 12 7.26 -26.53 8.46
CA LEU A 12 5.79 -26.63 8.33
C LEU A 12 5.40 -26.93 6.88
N MET A 13 5.95 -26.20 5.92
CA MET A 13 5.68 -26.37 4.49
C MET A 13 6.16 -27.73 3.97
N ALA A 14 7.29 -28.25 4.44
CA ALA A 14 7.76 -29.58 4.09
C ALA A 14 6.78 -30.67 4.56
N GLY A 15 6.14 -30.48 5.72
CA GLY A 15 5.08 -31.36 6.23
C GLY A 15 3.77 -31.29 5.43
N LEU A 16 3.38 -30.09 4.99
CA LEU A 16 2.15 -29.87 4.21
C LEU A 16 2.29 -30.31 2.75
N TRP A 17 3.49 -30.20 2.16
CA TRP A 17 3.77 -30.59 0.78
C TRP A 17 5.00 -31.50 0.69
N PRO A 18 4.82 -32.82 0.93
CA PRO A 18 5.92 -33.78 0.90
C PRO A 18 6.69 -33.81 -0.44
N ALA A 19 6.00 -33.55 -1.56
CA ALA A 19 6.63 -33.47 -2.88
C ALA A 19 7.64 -32.31 -3.01
N SER A 20 7.53 -31.28 -2.16
CA SER A 20 8.44 -30.13 -2.11
C SER A 20 9.47 -30.22 -0.97
N ALA A 21 9.35 -31.18 -0.04
CA ALA A 21 10.19 -31.27 1.16
C ALA A 21 11.69 -31.24 0.83
N ASN A 22 12.14 -32.06 -0.14
CA ASN A 22 13.53 -32.07 -0.57
C ASN A 22 14.03 -30.71 -1.07
N GLN A 23 13.18 -29.92 -1.73
CA GLN A 23 13.57 -28.59 -2.23
C GLN A 23 13.69 -27.59 -1.07
N LEU A 24 12.77 -27.67 -0.10
CA LEU A 24 12.75 -26.79 1.07
C LEU A 24 13.90 -27.11 2.05
N ASP A 25 14.24 -28.39 2.19
CA ASP A 25 15.24 -28.87 3.15
C ASP A 25 16.68 -28.83 2.62
N SER A 26 16.89 -28.90 1.30
CA SER A 26 18.24 -28.99 0.70
C SER A 26 19.17 -27.82 1.07
N ASN A 27 18.63 -26.62 1.29
CA ASN A 27 19.37 -25.46 1.79
C ASN A 27 18.43 -24.51 2.55
N VAL A 28 17.89 -24.98 3.68
CA VAL A 28 16.93 -24.24 4.51
C VAL A 28 17.37 -22.79 4.77
N ARG A 29 18.65 -22.57 5.12
CA ARG A 29 19.17 -21.21 5.39
C ARG A 29 19.19 -20.32 4.15
N GLY A 30 19.63 -20.84 3.00
CA GLY A 30 19.66 -20.08 1.76
C GLY A 30 18.25 -19.77 1.23
N VAL A 31 17.35 -20.75 1.32
CA VAL A 31 15.93 -20.60 0.98
C VAL A 31 15.29 -19.54 1.88
N ALA A 32 15.48 -19.63 3.20
CA ALA A 32 14.96 -18.66 4.16
C ALA A 32 15.48 -17.23 3.90
N MET A 33 16.75 -17.06 3.54
CA MET A 33 17.29 -15.74 3.17
C MET A 33 16.63 -15.18 1.90
N ALA A 34 16.49 -16.00 0.85
CA ALA A 34 15.86 -15.59 -0.40
C ALA A 34 14.38 -15.21 -0.21
N TRP A 35 13.67 -15.99 0.61
CA TRP A 35 12.28 -15.73 0.97
C TRP A 35 12.14 -14.47 1.82
N GLY A 36 13.07 -14.24 2.76
CA GLY A 36 13.07 -13.06 3.63
C GLY A 36 13.15 -11.74 2.86
N LEU A 37 13.86 -11.71 1.73
CA LEU A 37 13.90 -10.55 0.84
C LEU A 37 12.56 -10.33 0.12
N GLN A 38 11.91 -11.39 -0.36
CA GLN A 38 10.65 -11.27 -1.11
C GLN A 38 9.44 -10.93 -0.23
N LEU A 39 9.45 -11.45 1.00
CA LEU A 39 8.41 -11.29 2.01
C LEU A 39 8.70 -10.14 2.99
N SER A 40 9.64 -9.25 2.65
CA SER A 40 9.97 -8.08 3.47
C SER A 40 8.74 -7.21 3.72
N GLY A 41 8.52 -6.81 4.98
CA GLY A 41 7.41 -5.95 5.38
C GLY A 41 6.11 -6.70 5.75
N LEU A 42 6.09 -8.03 5.65
CA LEU A 42 5.00 -8.88 6.12
C LEU A 42 5.31 -9.45 7.50
N THR A 43 4.30 -9.75 8.30
CA THR A 43 4.49 -10.38 9.63
C THR A 43 4.53 -11.91 9.52
N PRO A 44 5.20 -12.61 10.46
CA PRO A 44 5.17 -14.07 10.53
C PRO A 44 3.75 -14.65 10.52
N ASP A 45 2.83 -14.05 11.28
CA ASP A 45 1.43 -14.50 11.35
C ASP A 45 0.74 -14.41 10.00
N GLN A 46 0.90 -13.29 9.28
CA GLN A 46 0.32 -13.11 7.94
C GLN A 46 0.84 -14.16 6.95
N ILE A 47 2.14 -14.48 7.04
CA ILE A 47 2.81 -15.48 6.20
C ILE A 47 2.27 -16.88 6.52
N THR A 48 2.22 -17.25 7.79
CA THR A 48 1.73 -18.56 8.24
C THR A 48 0.27 -18.76 7.84
N GLU A 49 -0.59 -17.78 8.09
CA GLU A 49 -2.01 -17.89 7.73
C GLU A 49 -2.21 -18.08 6.23
N ALA A 50 -1.50 -17.31 5.40
CA ALA A 50 -1.59 -17.43 3.95
C ALA A 50 -1.08 -18.79 3.44
N VAL A 51 -0.03 -19.34 4.06
CA VAL A 51 0.46 -20.68 3.75
C VAL A 51 -0.57 -21.75 4.13
N LEU A 52 -1.19 -21.65 5.31
CA LEU A 52 -2.23 -22.61 5.74
C LEU A 52 -3.48 -22.54 4.87
N GLU A 53 -3.87 -21.35 4.41
CA GLU A 53 -4.96 -21.19 3.46
C GLU A 53 -4.66 -21.86 2.11
N LEU A 54 -3.44 -21.65 1.58
CA LEU A 54 -3.00 -22.31 0.35
C LEU A 54 -2.88 -23.84 0.50
N ALA A 55 -2.65 -24.34 1.71
CA ALA A 55 -2.68 -25.76 2.02
C ALA A 55 -4.10 -26.35 2.05
N GLY A 56 -5.13 -25.51 2.19
CA GLY A 56 -6.53 -25.91 2.06
C GLY A 56 -6.93 -26.32 0.64
N ASP A 57 -6.15 -25.93 -0.38
CA ASP A 57 -6.35 -26.33 -1.76
C ASP A 57 -5.82 -27.77 -2.00
N THR A 58 -6.74 -28.73 -1.92
CA THR A 58 -6.45 -30.16 -2.13
C THR A 58 -5.91 -30.50 -3.53
N SER A 59 -6.02 -29.60 -4.51
CA SER A 59 -5.49 -29.81 -5.87
C SER A 59 -3.99 -29.49 -5.97
N ARG A 60 -3.44 -28.76 -4.99
CA ARG A 60 -2.04 -28.30 -4.99
C ARG A 60 -1.10 -29.40 -4.51
N GLN A 61 -0.21 -29.81 -5.41
CA GLN A 61 0.78 -30.86 -5.12
C GLN A 61 2.10 -30.32 -4.54
N PHE A 62 2.42 -29.04 -4.78
CA PHE A 62 3.70 -28.44 -4.40
C PHE A 62 3.52 -27.22 -3.50
N ALA A 63 4.53 -27.00 -2.65
CA ALA A 63 4.59 -25.84 -1.77
C ALA A 63 4.50 -24.53 -2.56
N PRO A 64 3.75 -23.52 -2.04
CA PRO A 64 3.63 -22.24 -2.71
C PRO A 64 4.97 -21.50 -2.75
N ARG A 65 5.17 -20.71 -3.80
CA ARG A 65 6.32 -19.80 -3.93
C ARG A 65 6.10 -18.55 -3.06
N PRO A 66 7.15 -17.82 -2.66
CA PRO A 66 6.99 -16.61 -1.84
C PRO A 66 6.10 -15.55 -2.51
N ALA A 67 6.14 -15.45 -3.84
CA ALA A 67 5.25 -14.57 -4.60
C ALA A 67 3.77 -14.93 -4.48
N GLU A 68 3.43 -16.22 -4.42
CA GLU A 68 2.06 -16.70 -4.24
C GLU A 68 1.57 -16.40 -2.82
N VAL A 69 2.41 -16.64 -1.81
CA VAL A 69 2.12 -16.30 -0.40
C VAL A 69 1.88 -14.79 -0.25
N LYS A 70 2.76 -13.97 -0.84
CA LYS A 70 2.60 -12.51 -0.85
C LYS A 70 1.31 -12.08 -1.54
N ALA A 71 0.96 -12.70 -2.67
CA ALA A 71 -0.28 -12.41 -3.38
C ALA A 71 -1.51 -12.75 -2.55
N ALA A 72 -1.54 -13.92 -1.87
CA ALA A 72 -2.63 -14.32 -0.99
C ALA A 72 -2.84 -13.31 0.16
N ILE A 73 -1.76 -12.84 0.79
CA ILE A 73 -1.84 -11.83 1.85
C ILE A 73 -2.40 -10.50 1.33
N LEU A 74 -1.96 -10.06 0.15
CA LEU A 74 -2.43 -8.82 -0.47
C LEU A 74 -3.88 -8.92 -1.00
N GLN A 75 -4.36 -10.12 -1.30
CA GLN A 75 -5.77 -10.35 -1.64
C GLN A 75 -6.67 -10.25 -0.40
N ARG A 76 -6.21 -10.80 0.75
CA ARG A 76 -6.92 -10.74 2.03
C ARG A 76 -6.97 -9.34 2.63
N ASN A 77 -5.83 -8.64 2.59
CA ASN A 77 -5.74 -7.23 2.92
C ASN A 77 -5.63 -6.48 1.60
N PRO A 78 -6.75 -6.12 0.95
CA PRO A 78 -6.67 -5.09 -0.05
C PRO A 78 -6.08 -3.89 0.68
N VAL A 79 -4.78 -3.64 0.45
CA VAL A 79 -4.20 -2.30 0.62
C VAL A 79 -5.29 -1.41 0.04
N PRO A 80 -5.82 -0.42 0.79
CA PRO A 80 -6.78 0.47 0.21
C PRO A 80 -6.09 1.00 -1.03
N LYS A 81 -6.49 0.47 -2.20
CA LYS A 81 -6.19 1.09 -3.47
C LYS A 81 -6.77 2.45 -3.19
N CYS A 82 -5.90 3.44 -2.98
CA CYS A 82 -6.32 4.81 -2.89
C CYS A 82 -7.16 4.96 -4.16
N ALA A 83 -8.49 4.92 -4.00
CA ALA A 83 -9.41 5.06 -5.12
C ALA A 83 -8.91 6.30 -5.83
N PRO A 84 -8.73 6.28 -7.17
CA PRO A 84 -8.04 7.34 -7.89
C PRO A 84 -8.55 8.63 -7.32
N ALA A 85 -7.71 9.27 -6.49
CA ALA A 85 -8.20 10.28 -5.59
C ALA A 85 -8.59 11.39 -6.55
N GLY A 86 -9.90 11.58 -6.74
CA GLY A 86 -10.40 12.66 -7.57
C GLY A 86 -9.59 13.89 -7.18
N ARG A 87 -9.05 14.59 -8.20
CA ARG A 87 -8.01 15.62 -8.06
C ARG A 87 -8.12 16.33 -6.70
N GLN A 88 -7.11 16.19 -5.86
CA GLN A 88 -7.13 16.74 -4.50
C GLN A 88 -6.24 17.97 -4.41
N ILE A 89 -6.67 18.96 -3.63
CA ILE A 89 -5.88 20.16 -3.38
C ILE A 89 -6.05 20.57 -1.91
N SER A 90 -4.99 21.03 -1.27
CA SER A 90 -5.10 21.51 0.11
C SER A 90 -5.63 22.94 0.15
N ILE A 91 -6.33 23.32 1.22
CA ILE A 91 -6.79 24.69 1.43
C ILE A 91 -5.63 25.71 1.38
N ARG A 92 -4.45 25.33 1.87
CA ARG A 92 -3.23 26.16 1.80
C ARG A 92 -2.74 26.38 0.37
N ALA A 93 -2.86 25.37 -0.49
CA ALA A 93 -2.54 25.54 -1.90
C ALA A 93 -3.57 26.45 -2.59
N CYS A 94 -4.84 26.38 -2.21
CA CYS A 94 -5.86 27.31 -2.70
C CYS A 94 -5.57 28.76 -2.28
N GLU A 95 -5.21 29.01 -1.01
CA GLU A 95 -4.82 30.33 -0.52
C GLU A 95 -3.63 30.89 -1.32
N MET A 96 -2.58 30.09 -1.50
CA MET A 96 -1.39 30.49 -2.25
C MET A 96 -1.71 30.79 -3.72
N GLN A 97 -2.62 30.02 -4.33
CA GLN A 97 -3.08 30.25 -5.70
C GLN A 97 -3.94 31.51 -5.81
N ALA A 98 -4.81 31.78 -4.84
CA ALA A 98 -5.60 33.01 -4.79
C ALA A 98 -4.70 34.24 -4.65
N GLU A 99 -3.70 34.18 -3.76
CA GLU A 99 -2.70 35.24 -3.59
C GLU A 99 -1.92 35.50 -4.89
N ALA A 100 -1.46 34.43 -5.55
CA ALA A 100 -0.76 34.54 -6.83
C ALA A 100 -1.64 35.16 -7.93
N ARG A 101 -2.93 34.81 -8.00
CA ARG A 101 -3.88 35.38 -8.97
C ARG A 101 -4.08 36.88 -8.72
N VAL A 102 -4.30 37.28 -7.47
CA VAL A 102 -4.43 38.71 -7.08
C VAL A 102 -3.16 39.47 -7.40
N TYR A 103 -1.99 38.94 -7.05
CA TYR A 103 -0.70 39.58 -7.35
C TYR A 103 -0.47 39.76 -8.85
N VAL A 104 -0.80 38.78 -9.68
CA VAL A 104 -0.65 38.88 -11.13
C VAL A 104 -1.60 39.91 -11.74
N ARG A 105 -2.85 39.99 -11.25
CA ARG A 105 -3.89 40.89 -11.74
C ARG A 105 -3.66 42.34 -11.31
N ASP A 106 -3.49 42.55 -10.00
CA ASP A 106 -3.58 43.86 -9.37
C ASP A 106 -2.21 44.41 -8.96
N ARG A 107 -1.16 43.57 -8.96
CA ARG A 107 0.19 43.87 -8.44
C ARG A 107 0.25 44.29 -6.97
N GLN A 108 -0.88 44.23 -6.30
CA GLN A 108 -1.07 44.55 -4.90
C GLN A 108 -1.95 43.46 -4.28
N VAL A 109 -1.46 42.85 -3.20
CA VAL A 109 -2.16 41.80 -2.47
C VAL A 109 -2.79 42.43 -1.24
N THR A 110 -4.11 42.44 -1.16
CA THR A 110 -4.86 42.80 0.05
C THR A 110 -5.65 41.59 0.55
N ASP A 111 -5.84 41.50 1.87
CA ASP A 111 -6.53 40.37 2.49
C ASP A 111 -7.96 40.22 1.94
N GLU A 112 -8.66 41.33 1.68
CA GLU A 112 -10.01 41.32 1.11
C GLU A 112 -10.02 40.77 -0.33
N ALA A 113 -9.04 41.15 -1.15
CA ALA A 113 -8.92 40.69 -2.54
C ALA A 113 -8.57 39.20 -2.60
N VAL A 114 -7.66 38.74 -1.72
CA VAL A 114 -7.30 37.32 -1.60
C VAL A 114 -8.48 36.49 -1.14
N GLN A 115 -9.26 36.98 -0.18
CA GLN A 115 -10.43 36.25 0.32
C GLN A 115 -11.53 36.12 -0.74
N ALA A 116 -11.78 37.17 -1.53
CA ALA A 116 -12.73 37.12 -2.64
C ALA A 116 -12.28 36.13 -3.73
N GLU A 117 -11.00 36.18 -4.11
CA GLU A 117 -10.42 35.27 -5.11
C GLU A 117 -10.39 33.81 -4.60
N LEU A 118 -10.11 33.60 -3.31
CA LEU A 118 -10.14 32.27 -2.69
C LEU A 118 -11.55 31.67 -2.72
N GLN A 119 -12.59 32.45 -2.42
CA GLN A 119 -13.97 31.95 -2.51
C GLN A 119 -14.34 31.54 -3.93
N GLN A 120 -13.93 32.33 -4.93
CA GLN A 120 -14.15 32.00 -6.34
C GLN A 120 -13.41 30.71 -6.73
N LEU A 121 -12.13 30.60 -6.36
CA LEU A 121 -11.32 29.41 -6.63
C LEU A 121 -11.91 28.14 -5.98
N LEU A 122 -12.39 28.24 -4.73
CA LEU A 122 -13.02 27.09 -4.07
C LEU A 122 -14.33 26.67 -4.75
N ALA A 123 -15.11 27.62 -5.28
CA ALA A 123 -16.31 27.31 -6.05
C ALA A 123 -15.99 26.64 -7.39
N GLU A 124 -14.99 27.14 -8.13
CA GLU A 124 -14.46 26.54 -9.36
C GLU A 124 -14.04 25.08 -9.11
N LEU A 125 -13.18 24.85 -8.11
CA LEU A 125 -12.65 23.52 -7.79
C LEU A 125 -13.75 22.54 -7.35
N ARG A 126 -14.75 23.00 -6.59
CA ARG A 126 -15.91 22.16 -6.22
C ARG A 126 -16.74 21.77 -7.44
N SER A 127 -16.92 22.69 -8.39
CA SER A 127 -17.64 22.41 -9.64
C SER A 127 -16.89 21.42 -10.54
N GLU A 128 -15.55 21.43 -10.48
CA GLU A 128 -14.68 20.46 -11.16
C GLU A 128 -14.59 19.10 -10.44
N GLY A 129 -15.25 18.94 -9.28
CA GLY A 129 -15.21 17.71 -8.49
C GLY A 129 -13.89 17.49 -7.73
N VAL A 130 -13.12 18.54 -7.52
CA VAL A 130 -11.85 18.50 -6.77
C VAL A 130 -12.15 18.39 -5.28
N THR A 131 -11.50 17.45 -4.60
CA THR A 131 -11.62 17.33 -3.13
C THR A 131 -10.65 18.28 -2.45
N ILE A 132 -11.17 19.22 -1.68
CA ILE A 132 -10.35 20.17 -0.91
C ILE A 132 -10.06 19.58 0.47
N THR A 133 -8.78 19.51 0.85
CA THR A 133 -8.33 18.95 2.13
C THR A 133 -7.79 20.03 3.07
N GLY A 134 -8.01 19.87 4.38
CA GLY A 134 -7.56 20.80 5.41
C GLY A 134 -8.71 21.57 6.08
N ARG A 135 -8.37 22.35 7.12
CA ARG A 135 -9.34 23.18 7.85
C ARG A 135 -9.28 24.61 7.33
N ILE A 136 -10.44 25.16 6.98
CA ILE A 136 -10.63 26.60 6.83
C ILE A 136 -10.49 27.18 8.24
N ARG A 137 -9.55 28.11 8.43
CA ARG A 137 -9.40 28.84 9.69
C ARG A 137 -10.27 30.08 9.69
#